data_AF-A0A822V3I5-F1
#
_entry.id   AF-A0A822V3I5-F1
#
_cell.length_a   1.000
_cell.length_b   1.000
_cell.length_c   1.000
_cell.angle_alpha   90.00
_cell.angle_beta   90.00
_cell.angle_gamma   90.00
#
_symmetry.space_group_name_H-M   'P 1'
#
loop_
_entity.id
_entity.type
_entity.pdbx_description
1 polymer ?
#
loop_
_entity_poly.entity_id
_entity_poly.type
_entity_poly.pdbx_seq_one_letter_code
_entity_poly.pdbx_strand_id
1 'polypeptide(L)'
;MKVAPGFEGKIHVMTEQSLLKFSIAVTVLLALFGIGAGLFSGSFAVVFDGVYALTDAFMTVLALLVARLIAASAAPRPGGRLVERFTMGFWHLEPMVLGLNGTLLMGAAIYALINAIDSLMDGGRSIEFDYAIIVTFLSFAVSLAMAWFVKRQNRRLKSAFVALDAKSWLMSALLSIALFIAFAVGYGLTGTSQAWLSPYIDPAVLALVCLVIIPMPLGNVKQALADILLVTPLEFKQHVDRVAAETVKKFGFASHYSYVARVGRGRQIELFFIVPKNWPARRLEEWDAIRDEIGEALGGEGSDRWLTIVFTTDEEWAV
;
A
#
# COMPACT_ATOMS: atom_id res chain seq x y z
N MET A 1 -26.47 51.04 25.47
CA MET A 1 -26.08 50.87 24.06
C MET A 1 -25.81 49.40 23.84
N LYS A 2 -26.71 48.68 23.15
CA LYS A 2 -26.58 47.24 22.86
C LYS A 2 -25.49 47.05 21.82
N VAL A 3 -24.44 46.30 22.15
CA VAL A 3 -23.45 45.83 21.17
C VAL A 3 -23.91 44.44 20.71
N ALA A 4 -24.10 44.31 19.40
CA ALA A 4 -24.58 43.08 18.75
C ALA A 4 -23.57 41.93 18.89
N PRO A 5 -24.02 40.66 19.00
CA PRO A 5 -23.12 39.53 18.94
C PRO A 5 -22.62 39.35 17.50
N GLY A 6 -21.30 39.36 17.35
CA GLY A 6 -20.61 39.12 16.08
C GLY A 6 -20.93 37.73 15.55
N PHE A 7 -21.18 37.67 14.24
CA PHE A 7 -21.17 36.45 13.45
C PHE A 7 -19.78 35.80 13.55
N GLU A 8 -19.61 34.86 14.47
CA GLU A 8 -18.52 33.88 14.39
C GLU A 8 -18.81 32.96 13.21
N GLY A 9 -18.20 33.29 12.07
CA GLY A 9 -18.09 32.37 10.96
C GLY A 9 -17.41 31.11 11.45
N LYS A 10 -18.17 30.03 11.63
CA LYS A 10 -17.64 28.68 11.81
C LYS A 10 -16.76 28.37 10.61
N ILE A 11 -15.44 28.55 10.75
CA ILE A 11 -14.47 27.94 9.85
C ILE A 11 -14.70 26.45 10.00
N HIS A 12 -15.39 25.83 9.05
CA HIS A 12 -15.52 24.38 9.00
C HIS A 12 -14.11 23.80 8.85
N VAL A 13 -13.51 23.40 9.97
CA VAL A 13 -12.27 22.65 9.97
C VAL A 13 -12.59 21.32 9.29
N MET A 14 -12.08 21.14 8.07
CA MET A 14 -12.23 19.86 7.38
C MET A 14 -11.55 18.79 8.22
N THR A 15 -12.32 17.78 8.62
CA THR A 15 -11.76 16.58 9.26
C THR A 15 -10.95 15.79 8.24
N GLU A 16 -9.99 14.99 8.71
CA GLU A 16 -9.22 14.07 7.87
C GLU A 16 -10.14 13.19 7.01
N GLN A 17 -11.20 12.64 7.60
CA GLN A 17 -12.14 11.77 6.89
C GLN A 17 -12.92 12.53 5.82
N SER A 18 -13.33 13.79 6.08
CA SER A 18 -13.98 14.64 5.08
C SER A 18 -13.04 14.97 3.93
N LEU A 19 -11.77 15.26 4.22
CA LEU A 19 -10.76 15.55 3.20
C LEU A 19 -10.48 14.34 2.31
N LEU A 20 -10.29 13.16 2.89
CA LEU A 20 -10.05 11.93 2.13
C LEU A 20 -11.27 11.52 1.30
N LYS A 21 -12.49 11.66 1.83
CA LYS A 21 -13.72 11.43 1.05
C LYS A 21 -13.83 12.39 -0.13
N PHE A 22 -13.50 13.65 0.08
CA PHE A 22 -13.46 14.65 -0.98
C PHE A 22 -12.41 14.29 -2.03
N SER A 23 -11.19 13.92 -1.61
CA SER A 23 -10.12 13.47 -2.50
C SER A 23 -10.56 12.31 -3.39
N ILE A 24 -11.11 11.24 -2.79
CA ILE A 24 -11.64 10.09 -3.51
C ILE A 24 -12.71 10.49 -4.53
N ALA A 25 -13.63 11.39 -4.15
CA ALA A 25 -14.68 11.86 -5.06
C ALA A 25 -14.09 12.59 -6.27
N VAL A 26 -13.08 13.45 -6.06
CA VAL A 26 -12.39 14.14 -7.16
C VAL A 26 -11.62 13.15 -8.03
N THR A 27 -10.94 12.16 -7.45
CA THR A 27 -10.25 11.11 -8.20
C THR A 27 -11.21 10.33 -9.10
N VAL A 28 -12.36 9.90 -8.56
CA VAL A 28 -13.36 9.15 -9.34
C VAL A 28 -13.93 10.01 -10.47
N LEU A 29 -14.28 11.27 -10.20
CA LEU A 29 -14.80 12.18 -11.23
C LEU A 29 -13.76 12.43 -12.32
N LEU A 30 -12.51 12.70 -11.94
CA LEU A 30 -11.44 12.96 -12.90
C LEU A 30 -11.14 11.73 -13.74
N ALA A 31 -11.14 10.55 -13.14
CA ALA A 31 -10.86 9.31 -13.83
C ALA A 31 -12.00 8.89 -14.79
N LEU A 32 -13.26 9.06 -14.39
CA LEU A 32 -14.41 8.86 -15.30
C LEU A 32 -14.40 9.87 -16.45
N PHE A 33 -14.05 11.13 -16.18
CA PHE A 33 -13.87 12.14 -17.21
C PHE A 33 -12.73 11.77 -18.17
N GLY A 34 -11.58 11.34 -17.65
CA GLY A 34 -10.44 10.87 -18.43
C GLY A 34 -10.80 9.69 -19.31
N ILE A 35 -11.48 8.66 -18.78
CA ILE A 35 -11.94 7.51 -19.58
C ILE A 35 -12.89 7.96 -20.69
N GLY A 36 -13.91 8.76 -20.37
CA GLY A 36 -14.87 9.23 -21.37
C GLY A 36 -14.21 10.07 -22.47
N ALA A 37 -13.30 10.96 -22.08
CA ALA A 37 -12.57 11.82 -23.01
C ALA A 37 -11.53 11.04 -23.84
N GLY A 38 -10.87 10.04 -23.26
CA GLY A 38 -9.95 9.15 -23.97
C GLY A 38 -10.67 8.32 -25.03
N LEU A 39 -11.85 7.78 -24.69
CA LEU A 39 -12.71 7.08 -25.66
C LEU A 39 -13.20 8.01 -26.78
N PHE A 40 -13.55 9.26 -26.45
CA PHE A 40 -13.98 10.24 -27.45
C PHE A 40 -12.85 10.68 -28.37
N SER A 41 -11.63 10.85 -27.85
CA SER A 41 -10.45 11.29 -28.62
C SER A 41 -9.70 10.16 -29.33
N GLY A 42 -10.05 8.89 -29.05
CA GLY A 42 -9.33 7.72 -29.55
C GLY A 42 -8.00 7.45 -28.83
N SER A 43 -7.69 8.15 -27.74
CA SER A 43 -6.44 8.03 -27.00
C SER A 43 -6.51 6.94 -25.94
N PHE A 44 -5.79 5.85 -26.15
CA PHE A 44 -5.72 4.75 -25.19
C PHE A 44 -4.82 5.09 -24.00
N ALA A 45 -3.84 5.99 -24.17
CA ALA A 45 -3.04 6.47 -23.05
C ALA A 45 -3.89 7.22 -22.02
N VAL A 46 -4.83 8.06 -22.48
CA VAL A 46 -5.75 8.80 -21.60
C VAL A 46 -6.77 7.86 -20.94
N VAL A 47 -7.31 6.88 -21.69
CA VAL A 47 -8.19 5.85 -21.10
C VAL A 47 -7.45 5.06 -20.02
N PHE A 48 -6.21 4.65 -20.30
CA PHE A 48 -5.39 3.89 -19.36
C PHE A 48 -5.10 4.69 -18.08
N ASP A 49 -4.74 5.97 -18.18
CA ASP A 49 -4.52 6.84 -17.01
C ASP A 49 -5.76 6.89 -16.10
N GLY A 50 -6.95 7.05 -16.70
CA GLY A 50 -8.21 7.03 -15.96
C GLY A 50 -8.52 5.67 -15.32
N VAL A 51 -8.38 4.56 -16.04
CA VAL A 51 -8.59 3.21 -15.49
C VAL A 51 -7.60 2.91 -14.35
N TYR A 52 -6.33 3.30 -14.53
CA TYR A 52 -5.29 3.14 -13.54
C TYR A 52 -5.62 3.93 -12.26
N ALA A 53 -6.02 5.20 -12.40
CA ALA A 53 -6.43 6.04 -11.27
C ALA A 53 -7.66 5.48 -10.52
N LEU A 54 -8.68 4.97 -11.21
CA LEU A 54 -9.82 4.31 -10.56
C LEU A 54 -9.39 3.06 -9.78
N THR A 55 -8.52 2.27 -10.38
CA THR A 55 -8.04 1.02 -9.78
C THR A 55 -7.23 1.30 -8.52
N ASP A 56 -6.31 2.26 -8.57
CA ASP A 56 -5.50 2.69 -7.43
C ASP A 56 -6.36 3.30 -6.31
N ALA A 57 -7.35 4.13 -6.67
CA ALA A 57 -8.30 4.69 -5.71
C ALA A 57 -9.11 3.61 -4.99
N PHE A 58 -9.64 2.64 -5.75
CA PHE A 58 -10.38 1.51 -5.19
C PHE A 58 -9.51 0.69 -4.23
N MET A 59 -8.27 0.38 -4.62
CA MET A 59 -7.34 -0.37 -3.79
C MET A 59 -6.92 0.39 -2.54
N THR A 60 -6.77 1.71 -2.64
CA THR A 60 -6.51 2.57 -1.48
C THR A 60 -7.68 2.54 -0.48
N VAL A 61 -8.92 2.57 -0.96
CA VAL A 61 -10.10 2.41 -0.11
C VAL A 61 -10.11 1.05 0.59
N LEU A 62 -9.82 -0.03 -0.15
CA LEU A 62 -9.75 -1.38 0.42
C LEU A 62 -8.65 -1.49 1.49
N ALA A 63 -7.46 -0.95 1.22
CA ALA A 63 -6.35 -0.92 2.17
C ALA A 63 -6.72 -0.15 3.46
N LEU A 64 -7.42 0.98 3.32
CA LEU A 64 -7.92 1.74 4.47
C LEU A 64 -8.96 0.97 5.29
N LEU A 65 -9.85 0.21 4.64
CA LEU A 65 -10.82 -0.64 5.34
C LEU A 65 -10.12 -1.73 6.14
N VAL A 66 -9.12 -2.40 5.55
CA VAL A 66 -8.32 -3.42 6.23
C VAL A 66 -7.53 -2.81 7.40
N ALA A 67 -6.87 -1.67 7.20
CA ALA A 67 -6.15 -0.99 8.27
C ALA A 67 -7.05 -0.62 9.46
N ARG A 68 -8.28 -0.15 9.18
CA ARG A 68 -9.28 0.11 10.23
C ARG A 68 -9.73 -1.16 10.95
N LEU A 69 -9.91 -2.26 10.22
CA LEU A 69 -10.29 -3.55 10.79
C LEU A 69 -9.19 -4.08 11.73
N ILE A 70 -7.93 -3.99 11.31
CA ILE A 70 -6.77 -4.34 12.13
C ILE A 70 -6.74 -3.50 13.41
N ALA A 71 -6.83 -2.17 13.28
CA ALA A 71 -6.83 -1.26 14.43
C ALA A 71 -8.01 -1.51 15.39
N ALA A 72 -9.20 -1.81 14.86
CA ALA A 72 -10.37 -2.12 15.67
C ALA A 72 -10.22 -3.46 16.43
N SER A 73 -9.56 -4.45 15.83
CA SER A 73 -9.29 -5.75 16.47
C SER A 73 -8.23 -5.68 17.58
N ALA A 74 -7.31 -4.71 17.50
CA ALA A 74 -6.28 -4.48 18.51
C ALA A 74 -6.77 -3.64 19.71
N ALA A 75 -8.02 -3.17 19.71
CA ALA A 75 -8.57 -2.35 20.78
C ALA A 75 -8.82 -3.19 22.06
N PRO A 76 -8.74 -2.60 23.27
CA PRO A 76 -8.86 -3.33 24.56
C PRO A 76 -10.18 -4.09 24.78
N ARG A 77 -11.22 -3.78 24.00
CA ARG A 77 -12.51 -4.49 23.97
C ARG A 77 -12.95 -4.62 22.51
N PRO A 78 -12.43 -5.60 21.77
CA PRO A 78 -12.72 -5.68 20.36
C PRO A 78 -14.15 -6.24 20.22
N GLY A 79 -15.06 -5.45 19.63
CA GLY A 79 -16.48 -5.78 19.52
C GLY A 79 -16.88 -6.07 18.08
N GLY A 80 -17.62 -7.16 17.86
CA GLY A 80 -18.23 -7.50 16.57
C GLY A 80 -18.08 -8.98 16.18
N ARG A 81 -19.08 -9.52 15.47
CA ARG A 81 -19.15 -10.94 15.03
C ARG A 81 -17.92 -11.45 14.27
N LEU A 82 -17.18 -10.55 13.59
CA LEU A 82 -15.98 -10.91 12.84
C LEU A 82 -14.75 -11.02 13.76
N VAL A 83 -14.61 -10.15 14.76
CA VAL A 83 -13.54 -10.24 15.76
C VAL A 83 -13.64 -11.53 16.55
N GLU A 84 -14.86 -11.94 16.92
CA GLU A 84 -15.11 -13.20 17.66
C GLU A 84 -14.68 -14.46 16.90
N ARG A 85 -14.67 -14.41 15.56
CA ARG A 85 -14.27 -15.54 14.70
C ARG A 85 -12.79 -15.51 14.31
N PHE A 86 -12.15 -14.34 14.33
CA PHE A 86 -10.74 -14.17 13.99
C PHE A 86 -9.92 -13.84 15.23
N THR A 87 -9.71 -14.85 16.08
CA THR A 87 -9.03 -14.73 17.38
C THR A 87 -7.54 -14.37 17.28
N MET A 88 -6.93 -14.58 16.12
CA MET A 88 -5.53 -14.24 15.84
C MET A 88 -5.36 -12.83 15.22
N GLY A 89 -6.44 -12.06 15.11
CA GLY A 89 -6.45 -10.73 14.49
C GLY A 89 -6.46 -10.77 12.95
N PHE A 90 -6.27 -9.60 12.32
CA PHE A 90 -6.45 -9.39 10.88
C PHE A 90 -5.17 -9.01 10.12
N TRP A 91 -3.99 -9.19 10.72
CA TRP A 91 -2.70 -8.79 10.15
C TRP A 91 -2.40 -9.43 8.79
N HIS A 92 -2.89 -10.65 8.57
CA HIS A 92 -2.77 -11.40 7.31
C HIS A 92 -3.49 -10.75 6.12
N LEU A 93 -4.47 -9.87 6.36
CA LEU A 93 -5.17 -9.16 5.29
C LEU A 93 -4.31 -8.05 4.65
N GLU A 94 -3.35 -7.50 5.39
CA GLU A 94 -2.46 -6.43 4.88
C GLU A 94 -1.64 -6.89 3.67
N PRO A 95 -0.84 -7.98 3.74
CA PRO A 95 -0.08 -8.45 2.58
C PRO A 95 -1.01 -8.92 1.45
N MET A 96 -2.20 -9.48 1.76
CA MET A 96 -3.17 -9.86 0.73
C MET A 96 -3.66 -8.66 -0.10
N VAL A 97 -4.01 -7.56 0.55
CA VAL A 97 -4.46 -6.34 -0.16
C VAL A 97 -3.30 -5.71 -0.95
N LEU A 98 -2.10 -5.65 -0.36
CA LEU A 98 -0.92 -5.13 -1.06
C LEU A 98 -0.56 -5.97 -2.29
N GLY A 99 -0.58 -7.29 -2.15
CA GLY A 99 -0.36 -8.23 -3.26
C GLY A 99 -1.42 -8.12 -4.34
N LEU A 100 -2.70 -8.02 -3.96
CA LEU A 100 -3.80 -7.81 -4.89
C LEU A 100 -3.68 -6.49 -5.65
N ASN A 101 -3.39 -5.40 -4.95
CA ASN A 101 -3.20 -4.07 -5.56
C ASN A 101 -2.07 -4.12 -6.60
N GLY A 102 -0.89 -4.59 -6.18
CA GLY A 102 0.26 -4.67 -7.06
C GLY A 102 0.03 -5.57 -8.28
N THR A 103 -0.66 -6.70 -8.09
CA THR A 103 -0.98 -7.63 -9.19
C THR A 103 -2.00 -7.05 -10.16
N LEU A 104 -3.04 -6.38 -9.66
CA LEU A 104 -4.08 -5.78 -10.49
C LEU A 104 -3.53 -4.62 -11.33
N LEU A 105 -2.76 -3.72 -10.72
CA LEU A 105 -2.14 -2.59 -11.43
C LEU A 105 -1.12 -3.07 -12.47
N MET A 106 -0.29 -4.06 -12.12
CA MET A 106 0.66 -4.66 -13.04
C MET A 106 -0.04 -5.41 -14.18
N GLY A 107 -1.09 -6.16 -13.89
CA GLY A 107 -1.90 -6.85 -14.90
C GLY A 107 -2.56 -5.88 -15.88
N ALA A 108 -3.15 -4.80 -15.38
CA ALA A 108 -3.73 -3.74 -16.20
C ALA A 108 -2.67 -3.07 -17.10
N ALA A 109 -1.48 -2.78 -16.55
CA ALA A 109 -0.37 -2.19 -17.30
C ALA A 109 0.19 -3.16 -18.36
N ILE A 110 0.30 -4.46 -18.06
CA ILE A 110 0.71 -5.47 -19.04
C ILE A 110 -0.31 -5.57 -20.17
N TYR A 111 -1.61 -5.62 -19.85
CA TYR A 111 -2.66 -5.63 -20.86
C TYR A 111 -2.62 -4.38 -21.75
N ALA A 112 -2.43 -3.20 -21.16
CA ALA A 112 -2.30 -1.95 -21.89
C ALA A 112 -1.03 -1.90 -22.75
N LEU A 113 0.09 -2.46 -22.27
CA LEU A 113 1.32 -2.59 -23.05
C LEU A 113 1.13 -3.51 -24.26
N ILE A 114 0.43 -4.63 -24.11
CA ILE A 114 0.09 -5.52 -25.23
C ILE A 114 -0.72 -4.74 -26.28
N ASN A 115 -1.75 -4.01 -25.85
CA ASN A 115 -2.58 -3.18 -26.74
C ASN A 115 -1.80 -2.02 -27.39
N ALA A 116 -0.76 -1.51 -26.72
CA ALA A 116 0.12 -0.48 -27.25
C ALA A 116 1.04 -1.05 -28.34
N ILE A 117 1.62 -2.23 -28.10
CA ILE A 117 2.47 -2.93 -29.07
C ILE A 117 1.66 -3.32 -30.31
N ASP A 118 0.47 -3.89 -30.11
CA ASP A 118 -0.46 -4.24 -31.19
C ASP A 118 -0.79 -3.02 -32.05
N SER A 119 -1.13 -1.90 -31.40
CA SER A 119 -1.37 -0.64 -32.09
C SER A 119 -0.16 -0.07 -32.85
N LEU A 120 1.06 -0.27 -32.35
CA LEU A 120 2.27 0.17 -33.04
C LEU A 120 2.51 -0.70 -34.30
N MET A 121 2.20 -1.99 -34.22
CA MET A 121 2.33 -2.93 -35.34
C MET A 121 1.28 -2.70 -36.44
N ASP A 122 0.07 -2.27 -36.05
CA ASP A 122 -1.05 -1.99 -36.97
C ASP A 122 -0.99 -0.60 -37.64
N GLY A 123 0.12 0.14 -37.49
CA GLY A 123 0.32 1.44 -38.13
C GLY A 123 -0.09 2.66 -37.29
N GLY A 124 -0.32 2.47 -35.98
CA GLY A 124 -0.69 3.53 -35.04
C GLY A 124 -2.19 3.74 -34.92
N ARG A 125 -2.60 4.81 -34.22
CA ARG A 125 -4.00 5.21 -34.04
C ARG A 125 -4.21 6.68 -34.38
N SER A 126 -5.28 6.97 -35.11
CA SER A 126 -5.73 8.35 -35.30
C SER A 126 -6.28 8.91 -34.00
N ILE A 127 -5.77 10.06 -33.59
CA ILE A 127 -6.17 10.72 -32.34
C ILE A 127 -6.54 12.15 -32.62
N GLU A 128 -7.64 12.56 -31.99
CA GLU A 128 -8.07 13.95 -31.95
C GLU A 128 -7.24 14.70 -30.91
N PHE A 129 -6.04 15.13 -31.33
CA PHE A 129 -5.05 15.79 -30.47
C PHE A 129 -5.61 17.02 -29.77
N ASP A 130 -6.47 17.80 -30.43
CA ASP A 130 -7.10 18.99 -29.84
C ASP A 130 -7.82 18.66 -28.52
N TYR A 131 -8.60 17.58 -28.51
CA TYR A 131 -9.32 17.13 -27.34
C TYR A 131 -8.38 16.48 -26.30
N ALA A 132 -7.44 15.65 -26.74
CA ALA A 132 -6.49 14.97 -25.85
C ALA A 132 -5.62 15.96 -25.07
N ILE A 133 -5.16 17.04 -25.71
CA ILE A 133 -4.36 18.11 -25.09
C ILE A 133 -5.18 18.84 -24.02
N ILE A 134 -6.42 19.23 -24.33
CA ILE A 134 -7.29 19.95 -23.38
C ILE A 134 -7.54 19.10 -22.14
N VAL A 135 -7.84 17.81 -22.33
CA VAL A 135 -8.20 16.86 -21.27
C VAL A 135 -6.99 16.55 -20.38
N THR A 136 -5.83 16.29 -20.98
CA THR A 136 -4.59 16.01 -20.23
C THR A 136 -4.11 17.25 -19.46
N PHE A 137 -4.24 18.44 -20.05
CA PHE A 137 -3.95 19.69 -19.35
C PHE A 137 -4.90 19.92 -18.17
N LEU A 138 -6.21 19.71 -18.36
CA LEU A 138 -7.20 19.82 -17.30
C LEU A 138 -6.90 18.83 -16.17
N SER A 139 -6.57 17.58 -16.52
CA SER A 139 -6.21 16.54 -15.55
C SER A 139 -4.95 16.89 -14.78
N PHE A 140 -3.94 17.43 -15.45
CA PHE A 140 -2.73 17.97 -14.81
C PHE A 140 -3.08 19.12 -13.86
N ALA A 141 -3.86 20.10 -14.30
CA ALA A 141 -4.20 21.28 -13.51
C ALA A 141 -4.99 20.91 -12.24
N VAL A 142 -5.99 20.04 -12.38
CA VAL A 142 -6.78 19.53 -11.26
C VAL A 142 -5.90 18.73 -10.30
N SER A 143 -5.06 17.84 -10.82
CA SER A 143 -4.20 17.00 -10.00
C SER A 143 -3.15 17.80 -9.23
N LEU A 144 -2.56 18.80 -9.87
CA LEU A 144 -1.60 19.70 -9.23
C LEU A 144 -2.28 20.58 -8.18
N ALA A 145 -3.49 21.09 -8.47
CA ALA A 145 -4.28 21.86 -7.51
C ALA A 145 -4.65 21.02 -6.28
N MET A 146 -5.07 19.77 -6.48
CA MET A 146 -5.34 18.82 -5.40
C MET A 146 -4.08 18.49 -4.61
N ALA A 147 -2.95 18.20 -5.26
CA ALA A 147 -1.68 17.95 -4.59
C ALA A 147 -1.30 19.11 -3.66
N TRP A 148 -1.44 20.35 -4.13
CA TRP A 148 -1.15 21.54 -3.32
C TRP A 148 -2.16 21.74 -2.21
N PHE A 149 -3.46 21.60 -2.50
CA PHE A 149 -4.55 21.74 -1.54
C PHE A 149 -4.42 20.72 -0.39
N VAL A 150 -4.30 19.44 -0.70
CA VAL A 150 -4.16 18.35 0.27
C VAL A 150 -2.88 18.52 1.09
N LYS A 151 -1.75 18.86 0.44
CA LYS A 151 -0.48 19.15 1.14
C LYS A 151 -0.62 20.31 2.13
N ARG A 152 -1.36 21.37 1.76
CA ARG A 152 -1.62 22.52 2.64
C ARG A 152 -2.49 22.14 3.83
N GLN A 153 -3.55 21.36 3.62
CA GLN A 153 -4.38 20.86 4.72
C GLN A 153 -3.60 19.91 5.64
N ASN A 154 -2.70 19.10 5.07
CA ASN A 154 -1.91 18.17 5.88
C ASN A 154 -0.94 18.86 6.84
N ARG A 155 -0.51 20.09 6.56
CA ARG A 155 0.29 20.87 7.53
C ARG A 155 -0.46 21.11 8.85
N ARG A 156 -1.79 21.14 8.79
CA ARG A 156 -2.67 21.28 9.97
C ARG A 156 -3.04 19.93 10.57
N LEU A 157 -3.41 18.96 9.73
CA LEU A 157 -3.88 17.64 10.17
C LEU A 157 -2.75 16.72 10.66
N LYS A 158 -1.53 16.87 10.13
CA LYS A 158 -0.36 16.00 10.40
C LYS A 158 -0.68 14.50 10.26
N SER A 159 -1.48 14.14 9.25
CA SER A 159 -1.86 12.76 8.96
C SER A 159 -0.91 12.12 7.94
N ALA A 160 -0.50 10.89 8.23
CA ALA A 160 0.26 10.07 7.29
C ALA A 160 -0.56 9.71 6.05
N PHE A 161 -1.87 9.44 6.20
CA PHE A 161 -2.75 9.12 5.07
C PHE A 161 -2.93 10.31 4.14
N VAL A 162 -3.11 11.52 4.69
CA VAL A 162 -3.22 12.75 3.89
C VAL A 162 -1.88 13.09 3.23
N ALA A 163 -0.73 12.74 3.84
CA ALA A 163 0.57 12.86 3.19
C ALA A 163 0.72 11.91 2.00
N LEU A 164 0.24 10.67 2.11
CA LEU A 164 0.25 9.70 1.03
C LEU A 164 -0.66 10.14 -0.12
N ASP A 165 -1.86 10.63 0.20
CA ASP A 165 -2.81 11.18 -0.76
C ASP A 165 -2.22 12.36 -1.56
N ALA A 166 -1.56 13.31 -0.88
CA ALA A 166 -0.88 14.42 -1.55
C ALA A 166 0.25 13.97 -2.50
N LYS A 167 0.96 12.88 -2.15
CA LYS A 167 1.99 12.30 -3.03
C LYS A 167 1.36 11.60 -4.23
N SER A 168 0.24 10.89 -4.04
CA SER A 168 -0.50 10.27 -5.15
C SER A 168 -0.98 11.32 -6.16
N TRP A 169 -1.56 12.43 -5.68
CA TRP A 169 -1.95 13.55 -6.54
C TRP A 169 -0.78 14.18 -7.31
N LEU A 170 0.40 14.27 -6.69
CA LEU A 170 1.60 14.75 -7.38
C LEU A 170 2.04 13.78 -8.48
N MET A 171 2.00 12.47 -8.22
CA MET A 171 2.31 11.45 -9.23
C MET A 171 1.33 11.49 -10.40
N SER A 172 0.03 11.63 -10.12
CA SER A 172 -1.00 11.80 -11.16
C SER A 172 -0.75 13.08 -11.98
N ALA A 173 -0.41 14.20 -11.34
CA ALA A 173 -0.03 15.42 -12.06
C ALA A 173 1.19 15.21 -12.97
N LEU A 174 2.23 14.50 -12.49
CA LEU A 174 3.42 14.19 -13.28
C LEU A 174 3.12 13.31 -14.48
N LEU A 175 2.21 12.34 -14.33
CA LEU A 175 1.78 11.48 -15.43
C LEU A 175 0.96 12.28 -16.45
N SER A 176 -0.03 13.05 -15.99
CA SER A 176 -0.86 13.90 -16.86
C SER A 176 -0.05 14.94 -17.64
N ILE A 177 0.96 15.58 -17.03
CA ILE A 177 1.81 16.54 -17.76
C ILE A 177 2.71 15.86 -18.78
N ALA A 178 3.18 14.63 -18.50
CA ALA A 178 3.94 13.86 -19.48
C ALA A 178 3.08 13.51 -20.71
N LEU A 179 1.83 13.09 -20.50
CA LEU A 179 0.87 12.87 -21.57
C LEU A 179 0.57 14.15 -22.35
N PHE A 180 0.32 15.26 -21.65
CA PHE A 180 0.09 16.57 -22.27
C PHE A 180 1.25 16.99 -23.17
N ILE A 181 2.50 16.89 -22.69
CA ILE A 181 3.68 17.23 -23.49
C ILE A 181 3.76 16.34 -24.73
N ALA A 182 3.53 15.03 -24.58
CA ALA A 182 3.59 14.11 -25.70
C ALA A 182 2.53 14.42 -26.78
N PHE A 183 1.30 14.74 -26.38
CA PHE A 183 0.26 15.14 -27.32
C PHE A 183 0.50 16.52 -27.92
N ALA A 184 1.03 17.48 -27.16
CA ALA A 184 1.42 18.78 -27.71
C ALA A 184 2.51 18.65 -28.78
N VAL A 185 3.50 17.78 -28.55
CA VAL A 185 4.52 17.43 -29.55
C VAL A 185 3.86 16.77 -30.76
N GLY A 186 2.94 15.83 -30.56
CA GLY A 186 2.25 15.16 -31.65
C GLY A 186 1.37 16.06 -32.51
N TYR A 187 0.69 17.00 -31.89
CA TYR A 187 -0.04 18.04 -32.59
C TYR A 187 0.89 18.94 -33.41
N GLY A 188 2.04 19.34 -32.85
CA GLY A 188 3.04 20.14 -33.57
C GLY A 188 3.65 19.45 -34.79
N LEU A 189 3.58 18.11 -34.87
CA LEU A 189 4.00 17.35 -36.05
C LEU A 189 2.93 17.32 -37.15
N THR A 190 1.67 17.62 -36.84
CA THR A 190 0.60 17.70 -37.84
C THR A 190 0.91 18.83 -38.84
N GLY A 191 0.79 18.54 -40.14
CA GLY A 191 1.15 19.48 -41.21
C GLY A 191 2.65 19.62 -41.51
N THR A 192 3.53 18.89 -40.83
CA THR A 192 4.96 18.81 -41.16
C THR A 192 5.27 17.60 -42.05
N SER A 193 6.50 17.53 -42.60
CA SER A 193 6.98 16.35 -43.33
C SER A 193 7.02 15.07 -42.48
N GLN A 194 6.93 15.21 -41.15
CA GLN A 194 6.96 14.12 -40.18
C GLN A 194 5.57 13.73 -39.66
N ALA A 195 4.49 14.16 -40.32
CA ALA A 195 3.12 13.82 -39.91
C ALA A 195 2.86 12.31 -39.85
N TRP A 196 3.64 11.48 -40.54
CA TRP A 196 3.57 10.02 -40.47
C TRP A 196 3.84 9.45 -39.07
N LEU A 197 4.55 10.20 -38.19
CA LEU A 197 4.79 9.80 -36.79
C LEU A 197 3.57 10.02 -35.89
N SER A 198 2.64 10.89 -36.29
CA SER A 198 1.51 11.34 -35.46
C SER A 198 0.66 10.17 -34.91
N PRO A 199 0.29 9.14 -35.70
CA PRO A 199 -0.49 8.00 -35.19
C PRO A 199 0.24 7.12 -34.17
N TYR A 200 1.57 7.18 -34.12
CA TYR A 200 2.38 6.32 -33.24
C TYR A 200 2.58 6.91 -31.85
N ILE A 201 2.22 8.18 -31.64
CA ILE A 201 2.58 8.91 -30.42
C ILE A 201 1.86 8.34 -29.21
N ASP A 202 0.54 8.18 -29.26
CA ASP A 202 -0.21 7.62 -28.13
C ASP A 202 0.15 6.17 -27.81
N PRO A 203 0.26 5.24 -28.78
CA PRO A 203 0.76 3.91 -28.50
C PRO A 203 2.19 3.91 -27.92
N ALA A 204 3.10 4.74 -28.43
CA ALA A 204 4.47 4.82 -27.92
C ALA A 204 4.51 5.37 -26.48
N VAL A 205 3.71 6.39 -26.19
CA VAL A 205 3.60 6.99 -24.86
C VAL A 205 2.96 6.02 -23.89
N LEU A 206 1.88 5.33 -24.28
CA LEU A 206 1.25 4.30 -23.48
C LEU A 206 2.24 3.16 -23.17
N ALA A 207 2.99 2.69 -24.17
CA ALA A 207 4.01 1.67 -23.97
C ALA A 207 5.09 2.13 -22.98
N LEU A 208 5.59 3.36 -23.13
CA LEU A 208 6.60 3.94 -22.23
C LEU A 208 6.07 4.05 -20.80
N VAL A 209 4.84 4.55 -20.62
CA VAL A 209 4.18 4.64 -19.31
C VAL A 209 4.05 3.25 -18.68
N CYS A 210 3.61 2.24 -19.44
CA CYS A 210 3.49 0.88 -18.95
C CYS A 210 4.84 0.29 -18.54
N LEU A 211 5.91 0.50 -19.31
CA LEU A 211 7.26 0.04 -18.98
C LEU A 211 7.78 0.64 -17.68
N VAL A 212 7.40 1.88 -17.34
CA VAL A 212 7.74 2.52 -16.07
C VAL A 212 6.87 2.00 -14.92
N ILE A 213 5.58 1.76 -15.17
CA ILE A 213 4.62 1.37 -14.14
C ILE A 213 4.74 -0.09 -13.71
N ILE A 214 4.93 -1.02 -14.65
CA ILE A 214 5.03 -2.47 -14.39
C ILE A 214 6.05 -2.84 -13.30
N PRO A 215 7.29 -2.33 -13.28
CA PRO A 215 8.27 -2.71 -12.25
C PRO A 215 8.01 -2.10 -10.88
N MET A 216 7.25 -0.99 -10.78
CA MET A 216 7.03 -0.29 -9.51
C MET A 216 6.43 -1.18 -8.40
N PRO A 217 5.33 -1.94 -8.62
CA PRO A 217 4.76 -2.79 -7.59
C PRO A 217 5.45 -4.14 -7.42
N LEU A 218 6.46 -4.51 -8.23
CA LEU A 218 7.05 -5.85 -8.23
C LEU A 218 7.64 -6.24 -6.86
N GLY A 219 8.32 -5.29 -6.21
CA GLY A 219 8.84 -5.47 -4.85
C GLY A 219 7.72 -5.71 -3.84
N ASN A 220 6.62 -4.95 -3.92
CA ASN A 220 5.47 -5.08 -3.04
C ASN A 220 4.77 -6.44 -3.23
N VAL A 221 4.60 -6.90 -4.48
CA VAL A 221 3.99 -8.20 -4.79
C VAL A 221 4.86 -9.34 -4.29
N LYS A 222 6.18 -9.30 -4.53
CA LYS A 222 7.11 -10.31 -4.02
C LYS A 222 7.08 -10.39 -2.50
N GLN A 223 7.07 -9.24 -1.85
CA GLN A 223 7.02 -9.10 -0.39
C GLN A 223 5.69 -9.62 0.17
N ALA A 224 4.56 -9.27 -0.45
CA ALA A 224 3.25 -9.78 -0.10
C ALA A 224 3.15 -11.31 -0.21
N LEU A 225 3.68 -11.89 -1.29
CA LEU A 225 3.73 -13.34 -1.46
C LEU A 225 4.59 -14.02 -0.40
N ALA A 226 5.75 -13.43 -0.07
CA ALA A 226 6.61 -13.94 0.99
C ALA A 226 5.89 -13.94 2.35
N ASP A 227 5.17 -12.86 2.68
CA ASP A 227 4.42 -12.77 3.94
C ASP A 227 3.20 -13.72 3.96
N ILE A 228 2.53 -13.94 2.82
CA ILE A 228 1.43 -14.92 2.70
C ILE A 228 1.94 -16.36 2.87
N LEU A 229 3.12 -16.66 2.33
CA LEU A 229 3.77 -17.96 2.43
C LEU A 229 4.54 -18.14 3.74
N LEU A 230 4.39 -17.21 4.71
CA LEU A 230 5.05 -17.23 6.01
C LEU A 230 6.59 -17.31 5.93
N VAL A 231 7.18 -16.76 4.86
CA VAL A 231 8.63 -16.79 4.65
C VAL A 231 9.31 -15.94 5.72
N THR A 232 10.14 -16.58 6.53
CA THR A 232 10.87 -15.92 7.61
C THR A 232 11.95 -14.99 7.05
N PRO A 233 11.97 -13.70 7.42
CA PRO A 233 13.11 -12.82 7.12
C PRO A 233 14.37 -13.34 7.84
N LEU A 234 15.48 -13.47 7.10
CA LEU A 234 16.72 -14.06 7.62
C LEU A 234 17.26 -13.32 8.85
N GLU A 235 17.33 -11.99 8.78
CA GLU A 235 17.80 -11.15 9.90
C GLU A 235 16.92 -11.31 11.14
N PHE A 236 15.60 -11.43 10.94
CA PHE A 236 14.65 -11.61 12.04
C PHE A 236 14.83 -12.98 12.69
N LYS A 237 14.99 -14.04 11.90
CA LYS A 237 15.31 -15.38 12.41
C LYS A 237 16.62 -15.38 13.19
N GLN A 238 17.69 -14.80 12.61
CA GLN A 238 18.99 -14.73 13.26
C GLN A 238 18.97 -13.97 14.59
N HIS A 239 18.16 -12.92 14.70
CA HIS A 239 17.95 -12.21 15.96
C HIS A 239 17.30 -13.12 17.01
N VAL A 240 16.20 -13.79 16.65
CA VAL A 240 15.49 -14.72 17.54
C VAL A 240 16.39 -15.88 17.98
N ASP A 241 17.11 -16.49 17.04
CA ASP A 241 18.04 -17.60 17.31
C ASP A 241 19.18 -17.18 18.24
N ARG A 242 19.69 -15.95 18.09
CA ARG A 242 20.72 -15.41 18.97
C ARG A 242 20.20 -15.25 20.40
N VAL A 243 19.03 -14.63 20.57
CA VAL A 243 18.41 -14.45 21.88
C VAL A 243 18.16 -15.82 22.53
N ALA A 244 17.59 -16.76 21.78
CA ALA A 244 17.33 -18.11 22.28
C ALA A 244 18.61 -18.84 22.69
N ALA A 245 19.69 -18.76 21.89
CA ALA A 245 20.98 -19.36 22.23
C ALA A 245 21.62 -18.72 23.48
N GLU A 246 21.50 -17.41 23.66
CA GLU A 246 21.95 -16.70 24.85
C GLU A 246 21.14 -17.11 26.09
N THR A 247 19.82 -17.24 25.96
CA THR A 247 18.93 -17.75 27.01
C THR A 247 19.29 -19.17 27.43
N VAL A 248 19.53 -20.08 26.47
CA VAL A 248 19.96 -21.46 26.75
C VAL A 248 21.23 -21.47 27.59
N LYS A 249 22.24 -20.67 27.21
CA LYS A 249 23.51 -20.57 27.94
C LYS A 249 23.32 -19.95 29.33
N LYS A 250 22.52 -18.89 29.44
CA LYS A 250 22.32 -18.14 30.69
C LYS A 250 21.62 -18.99 31.75
N PHE A 251 20.58 -19.71 31.36
CA PHE A 251 19.74 -20.45 32.31
C PHE A 251 20.09 -21.93 32.41
N GLY A 252 20.90 -22.47 31.51
CA GLY A 252 21.33 -23.88 31.52
C GLY A 252 20.30 -24.83 30.93
N PHE A 253 19.53 -24.39 29.94
CA PHE A 253 18.62 -25.27 29.19
C PHE A 253 19.42 -26.24 28.31
N ALA A 254 18.80 -27.36 27.93
CA ALA A 254 19.46 -28.40 27.12
C ALA A 254 19.55 -27.99 25.64
N SER A 255 18.47 -27.47 25.08
CA SER A 255 18.37 -27.02 23.69
C SER A 255 17.22 -26.03 23.51
N HIS A 256 17.08 -25.48 22.30
CA HIS A 256 15.94 -24.66 21.91
C HIS A 256 15.48 -24.96 20.48
N TYR A 257 14.22 -24.66 20.21
CA TYR A 257 13.65 -24.60 18.87
C TYR A 257 12.95 -23.26 18.68
N SER A 258 13.14 -22.66 17.50
CA SER A 258 12.60 -21.35 17.15
C SER A 258 11.80 -21.44 15.84
N TYR A 259 10.52 -21.13 15.93
CA TYR A 259 9.64 -20.97 14.77
C TYR A 259 9.27 -19.51 14.66
N VAL A 260 9.58 -18.92 13.51
CA VAL A 260 9.44 -17.49 13.32
C VAL A 260 8.80 -17.25 11.97
N ALA A 261 7.76 -16.44 11.94
CA ALA A 261 7.11 -16.00 10.71
C ALA A 261 6.83 -14.51 10.78
N ARG A 262 6.76 -13.88 9.60
CA ARG A 262 6.27 -12.51 9.46
C ARG A 262 5.03 -12.53 8.58
N VAL A 263 3.99 -11.83 9.04
CA VAL A 263 2.71 -11.70 8.33
C VAL A 263 2.31 -10.23 8.32
N GLY A 264 2.62 -9.54 7.23
CA GLY A 264 2.50 -8.07 7.17
C GLY A 264 3.36 -7.42 8.24
N ARG A 265 2.72 -6.69 9.16
CA ARG A 265 3.38 -6.09 10.33
C ARG A 265 3.51 -7.05 11.52
N GLY A 266 2.73 -8.12 11.54
CA GLY A 266 2.73 -9.11 12.61
C GLY A 266 4.00 -9.97 12.61
N ARG A 267 4.63 -10.07 13.79
CA ARG A 267 5.76 -10.98 14.06
C ARG A 267 5.27 -12.15 14.90
N GLN A 268 5.29 -13.35 14.33
CA GLN A 268 4.97 -14.58 15.05
C GLN A 268 6.26 -15.25 15.47
N ILE A 269 6.41 -15.47 16.77
CA ILE A 269 7.57 -16.10 17.39
C ILE A 269 7.06 -17.19 18.32
N GLU A 270 7.46 -18.43 18.06
CA GLU A 270 7.28 -19.55 18.97
C GLU A 270 8.66 -20.06 19.36
N LEU A 271 8.93 -20.02 20.66
CA LEU A 271 10.19 -20.47 21.24
C LEU A 271 9.91 -21.63 22.18
N PHE A 272 10.63 -22.72 21.96
CA PHE A 272 10.60 -23.88 22.81
C PHE A 272 11.97 -24.04 23.45
N PHE A 273 12.01 -24.12 24.78
CA PHE A 273 13.22 -24.38 25.54
C PHE A 273 13.11 -25.74 26.21
N ILE A 274 14.09 -26.62 25.94
CA ILE A 274 14.14 -27.94 26.54
C ILE A 274 14.83 -27.85 27.90
N VAL A 275 14.05 -28.09 28.95
CA VAL A 275 14.49 -28.06 30.34
C VAL A 275 15.05 -29.44 30.73
N PRO A 276 16.18 -29.53 31.45
CA PRO A 276 16.68 -30.81 31.93
C PRO A 276 15.69 -31.55 32.85
N LYS A 277 15.45 -32.84 32.59
CA LYS A 277 14.43 -33.68 33.29
C LYS A 277 14.58 -33.75 34.82
N ASN A 278 15.77 -33.51 35.34
CA ASN A 278 16.09 -33.69 36.76
C ASN A 278 16.20 -32.37 37.54
N TRP A 279 15.68 -31.27 36.99
CA TRP A 279 15.66 -30.00 37.70
C TRP A 279 14.62 -29.97 38.83
N PRO A 280 14.90 -29.25 39.93
CA PRO A 280 13.89 -29.01 40.95
C PRO A 280 12.74 -28.19 40.38
N ALA A 281 11.53 -28.41 40.92
CA ALA A 281 10.39 -27.57 40.62
C ALA A 281 10.70 -26.11 40.99
N ARG A 282 10.41 -25.20 40.06
CA ARG A 282 10.46 -23.75 40.28
C ARG A 282 9.05 -23.19 40.33
N ARG A 283 8.87 -22.05 40.99
CA ARG A 283 7.57 -21.36 41.00
C ARG A 283 7.26 -20.81 39.61
N LEU A 284 5.97 -20.66 39.30
CA LEU A 284 5.54 -20.21 37.98
C LEU A 284 6.05 -18.80 37.67
N GLU A 285 6.09 -17.93 38.69
CA GLU A 285 6.59 -16.56 38.61
C GLU A 285 8.07 -16.50 38.21
N GLU A 286 8.85 -17.54 38.54
CA GLU A 286 10.26 -17.64 38.12
C GLU A 286 10.38 -17.98 36.64
N TRP A 287 9.45 -18.78 36.10
CA TRP A 287 9.37 -19.04 34.66
C TRP A 287 8.87 -17.82 33.90
N ASP A 288 7.89 -17.11 34.44
CA ASP A 288 7.38 -15.89 33.83
C ASP A 288 8.44 -14.78 33.82
N ALA A 289 9.26 -14.64 34.87
CA ALA A 289 10.40 -13.71 34.85
C ALA A 289 11.40 -14.01 33.71
N ILE A 290 11.60 -15.29 33.37
CA ILE A 290 12.43 -15.68 32.22
C ILE A 290 11.73 -15.28 30.90
N ARG A 291 10.40 -15.48 30.81
CA ARG A 291 9.62 -15.05 29.63
C ARG A 291 9.68 -13.55 29.42
N ASP A 292 9.59 -12.77 30.48
CA ASP A 292 9.67 -11.31 30.43
C ASP A 292 11.06 -10.87 29.92
N GLU A 293 12.13 -11.49 30.42
CA GLU A 293 13.50 -11.18 29.95
C GLU A 293 13.69 -11.49 28.46
N ILE A 294 13.22 -12.66 28.01
CA ILE A 294 13.25 -13.03 26.58
C ILE A 294 12.37 -12.06 25.78
N GLY A 295 11.20 -11.72 26.30
CA GLY A 295 10.24 -10.81 25.71
C GLY A 295 10.86 -9.43 25.45
N GLU A 296 11.58 -8.89 26.42
CA GLU A 296 12.31 -7.62 26.30
C GLU A 296 13.45 -7.71 25.28
N ALA A 297 14.25 -8.78 25.31
CA ALA A 297 15.35 -9.01 24.37
C ALA A 297 14.87 -9.12 22.90
N LEU A 298 13.63 -9.56 22.68
CA LEU A 298 12.99 -9.65 21.37
C LEU A 298 12.28 -8.36 20.92
N GLY A 299 12.45 -7.26 21.68
CA GLY A 299 11.95 -5.93 21.34
C GLY A 299 10.69 -5.49 22.08
N GLY A 300 10.45 -6.01 23.29
CA GLY A 300 9.40 -5.55 24.21
C GLY A 300 7.96 -5.88 23.79
N GLU A 301 7.00 -5.32 24.52
CA GLU A 301 5.56 -5.49 24.24
C GLU A 301 5.08 -4.67 23.02
N GLY A 302 4.10 -5.21 22.29
CA GLY A 302 3.45 -4.49 21.19
C GLY A 302 2.34 -5.30 20.52
N SER A 303 1.34 -4.61 19.96
CA SER A 303 0.18 -5.21 19.27
C SER A 303 0.57 -6.07 18.06
N ASP A 304 1.75 -5.80 17.49
CA ASP A 304 2.21 -6.40 16.25
C ASP A 304 3.15 -7.61 16.52
N ARG A 305 3.16 -8.13 17.75
CA ARG A 305 3.99 -9.27 18.17
C ARG A 305 3.15 -10.36 18.82
N TRP A 306 3.17 -11.54 18.23
CA TRP A 306 2.67 -12.78 18.81
C TRP A 306 3.85 -13.60 19.30
N LEU A 307 4.03 -13.71 20.62
CA LEU A 307 5.13 -14.44 21.23
C LEU A 307 4.57 -15.58 22.10
N THR A 308 5.00 -16.80 21.80
CA THR A 308 4.72 -17.98 22.63
C THR A 308 6.05 -18.56 23.09
N ILE A 309 6.22 -18.71 24.41
CA ILE A 309 7.41 -19.32 25.01
C ILE A 309 6.99 -20.55 25.82
N VAL A 310 7.45 -21.71 25.38
CA VAL A 310 7.18 -23.00 25.99
C VAL A 310 8.45 -23.52 26.65
N PHE A 311 8.32 -23.91 27.93
CA PHE A 311 9.35 -24.67 28.63
C PHE A 311 8.84 -26.10 28.79
N THR A 312 9.61 -27.07 28.31
CA THR A 312 9.23 -28.49 28.35
C THR A 312 10.44 -29.36 28.65
N THR A 313 10.25 -30.48 29.33
CA THR A 313 11.32 -31.49 29.50
C THR A 313 11.30 -32.56 28.41
N ASP A 314 10.28 -32.51 27.56
CA ASP A 314 10.01 -33.45 26.50
C ASP A 314 10.18 -32.75 25.14
N GLU A 315 11.13 -33.25 24.38
CA GLU A 315 11.54 -32.69 23.09
C GLU A 315 10.49 -32.90 22.00
N GLU A 316 9.60 -33.89 22.15
CA GLU A 316 8.52 -34.15 21.19
C GLU A 316 7.53 -32.98 21.06
N TRP A 317 7.45 -32.10 22.05
CA TRP A 317 6.61 -30.90 22.00
C TRP A 317 7.23 -29.74 21.20
N ALA A 318 8.50 -29.85 20.83
CA ALA A 318 9.26 -28.76 20.20
C ALA A 318 9.59 -28.99 18.72
N VAL A 319 9.40 -30.21 18.22
CA VAL A 319 9.74 -30.65 16.84
C VAL A 319 8.50 -30.70 15.95
#